data_AF-S0E1L7-F1
#
_entry.id   AF-S0E1L7-F1
#
_cell.length_a   1.000
_cell.length_b   1.000
_cell.length_c   1.000
_cell.angle_alpha   90.00
_cell.angle_beta   90.00
_cell.angle_gamma   90.00
#
_symmetry.space_group_name_H-M   'P 1'
#
loop_
_entity.id
_entity.type
_entity.pdbx_description
1 polymer ?
#
loop_
_entity_poly.entity_id
_entity_poly.type
_entity_poly.pdbx_seq_one_letter_code
_entity_poly.pdbx_strand_id
1 'polypeptide(L)'
;MTKIALLGAAGQIGTPLSLLCKAVNTIVSGYLPSNDGLAKALSGADIVVVTAGIARKPGMTRDDLFNTNASIIRDIFAQVAKTCPEAISCIVTNPVNSTVPVAAETLRAAGVFDPTRLFGVTTLDVVRASTFAAHALGGDADPTSIKVPVIGGHSGATILPLYSQAQPPIDLGAELPNVINRRF
;
A
#
# COMPACT_ATOMS: atom_id res chain seq x y z
N MET A 1 21.02 -8.11 6.56
CA MET A 1 19.62 -8.55 6.77
C MET A 1 18.76 -7.31 6.61
N THR A 2 17.69 -7.35 5.81
CA THR A 2 16.85 -6.18 5.53
C THR A 2 16.08 -5.75 6.78
N LYS A 3 16.15 -4.47 7.12
CA LYS A 3 15.41 -3.87 8.24
C LYS A 3 14.14 -3.19 7.74
N ILE A 4 12.99 -3.69 8.20
CA ILE A 4 11.67 -3.16 7.84
C ILE A 4 11.11 -2.39 9.04
N ALA A 5 10.75 -1.13 8.84
CA ALA A 5 9.99 -0.32 9.78
C ALA A 5 8.51 -0.33 9.39
N LEU A 6 7.65 -0.97 10.18
CA LEU A 6 6.21 -1.00 9.97
C LEU A 6 5.51 0.01 10.89
N LEU A 7 5.00 1.10 10.30
CA LEU A 7 4.32 2.17 11.02
C LEU A 7 2.81 1.91 11.02
N GLY A 8 2.21 1.85 12.21
CA GLY A 8 0.81 1.43 12.39
C GLY A 8 0.66 -0.08 12.64
N ALA A 9 1.70 -0.74 13.15
CA ALA A 9 1.76 -2.18 13.40
C ALA A 9 0.65 -2.73 14.31
N ALA A 10 0.11 -1.94 15.25
CA ALA A 10 -1.01 -2.36 16.10
C ALA A 10 -2.40 -2.23 15.45
N GLY A 11 -2.46 -1.76 14.19
CA GLY A 11 -3.71 -1.61 13.44
C GLY A 11 -4.20 -2.94 12.83
N GLN A 12 -5.40 -2.90 12.25
CA GLN A 12 -6.02 -4.07 11.61
C GLN A 12 -5.21 -4.63 10.44
N ILE A 13 -4.54 -3.77 9.67
CA ILE A 13 -3.61 -4.19 8.60
C ILE A 13 -2.23 -4.48 9.19
N GLY A 14 -1.75 -3.61 10.08
CA GLY A 14 -0.41 -3.70 10.64
C GLY A 14 -0.14 -4.99 11.42
N THR A 15 -1.13 -5.51 12.15
CA THR A 15 -0.96 -6.69 13.00
C THR A 15 -0.66 -7.95 12.17
N PRO A 16 -1.54 -8.36 11.22
CA PRO A 16 -1.23 -9.50 10.37
C PRO A 16 -0.02 -9.26 9.47
N LEU A 17 0.21 -8.02 9.00
CA LEU A 17 1.40 -7.71 8.20
C LEU A 17 2.70 -7.89 9.01
N SER A 18 2.71 -7.49 10.29
CA SER A 18 3.86 -7.71 11.19
C SER A 18 4.21 -9.20 11.31
N LEU A 19 3.18 -10.06 11.40
CA LEU A 19 3.36 -11.51 11.47
C LEU A 19 3.95 -12.07 10.17
N LEU A 20 3.46 -11.63 9.01
CA LEU A 20 3.99 -12.03 7.71
C LEU A 20 5.44 -11.56 7.51
N CYS A 21 5.77 -10.34 7.92
CA CYS A 21 7.15 -9.85 7.90
C CYS A 21 8.06 -10.68 8.83
N LYS A 22 7.55 -11.14 9.97
CA LYS A 22 8.33 -12.00 10.88
C LYS A 22 8.61 -13.39 10.31
N ALA A 23 7.75 -13.88 9.41
CA ALA A 23 7.93 -15.18 8.76
C ALA A 23 9.05 -15.18 7.70
N VAL A 24 9.53 -14.00 7.29
CA VAL A 24 10.71 -13.86 6.43
C VAL A 24 11.95 -13.46 7.25
N ASN A 25 13.14 -13.58 6.67
CA ASN A 25 14.43 -13.35 7.34
C ASN A 25 14.66 -11.84 7.67
N THR A 26 13.88 -11.30 8.61
CA THR A 26 13.89 -9.89 9.04
C THR A 26 13.95 -9.77 10.57
N ILE A 27 14.44 -8.63 11.05
CA ILE A 27 14.43 -8.26 12.46
C ILE A 27 13.17 -7.42 12.74
N VAL A 28 12.33 -7.86 13.68
CA VAL A 28 11.11 -7.15 14.09
C VAL A 28 11.34 -6.54 15.47
N SER A 29 11.05 -5.25 15.60
CA SER A 29 11.10 -4.51 16.87
C SER A 29 9.88 -3.60 16.95
N GLY A 30 9.23 -3.57 18.11
CA GLY A 30 8.02 -2.77 18.35
C GLY A 30 8.34 -1.51 19.14
N TYR A 31 7.76 -0.39 18.73
CA TYR A 31 7.91 0.89 19.42
C TYR A 31 6.53 1.54 19.62
N LEU A 32 6.29 2.04 20.82
CA LEU A 32 5.10 2.87 21.11
C LEU A 32 5.39 4.32 20.70
N PRO A 33 4.36 5.15 20.43
CA PRO A 33 4.57 6.55 20.04
C PRO A 33 5.36 7.39 21.07
N SER A 34 5.29 7.02 22.36
CA SER A 34 6.06 7.69 23.42
C SER A 34 7.56 7.41 23.30
N ASN A 35 8.38 8.25 23.94
CA ASN A 35 9.84 8.09 24.05
C ASN A 35 10.54 7.96 22.68
N ASP A 36 10.20 8.83 21.73
CA ASP A 36 10.78 8.88 20.38
C ASP A 36 10.65 7.58 19.58
N GLY A 37 9.58 6.81 19.84
CA GLY A 37 9.42 5.50 19.22
C GLY A 37 9.39 5.54 17.69
N LEU A 38 8.88 6.61 17.08
CA LEU A 38 8.92 6.78 15.62
C LEU A 38 10.36 6.87 15.10
N ALA A 39 11.19 7.73 15.69
CA ALA A 39 12.60 7.86 15.28
C ALA A 39 13.37 6.55 15.50
N LYS A 40 13.12 5.86 16.62
CA LYS A 40 13.73 4.55 16.92
C LYS A 40 13.32 3.47 15.91
N ALA A 41 12.04 3.45 15.50
CA ALA A 41 11.55 2.54 14.49
C ALA A 41 12.20 2.76 13.12
N LEU A 42 12.40 4.03 12.75
CA LEU A 42 12.94 4.44 11.44
C LEU A 42 14.47 4.32 11.35
N SER A 43 15.18 4.38 12.48
CA SER A 43 16.65 4.39 12.49
C SER A 43 17.24 3.18 11.74
N GLY A 44 17.96 3.44 10.65
CA GLY A 44 18.60 2.40 9.83
C GLY A 44 17.63 1.48 9.07
N ALA A 45 16.36 1.88 8.89
CA ALA A 45 15.41 1.12 8.10
C ALA A 45 15.81 1.12 6.60
N ASP A 46 15.77 -0.05 5.96
CA ASP A 46 15.93 -0.19 4.51
C ASP A 46 14.59 -0.01 3.80
N ILE A 47 13.50 -0.44 4.46
CA ILE A 47 12.12 -0.36 3.97
C ILE A 47 11.24 0.22 5.07
N VAL A 48 10.41 1.21 4.72
CA VAL A 48 9.37 1.78 5.59
C VAL A 48 8.01 1.42 5.00
N VAL A 49 7.18 0.70 5.75
CA VAL A 49 5.81 0.39 5.36
C VAL A 49 4.86 1.16 6.25
N VAL A 50 3.99 1.97 5.65
CA VAL A 50 3.06 2.83 6.37
C VAL A 50 1.64 2.29 6.23
N THR A 51 1.15 1.64 7.29
CA THR A 51 -0.25 1.25 7.45
C THR A 51 -0.98 2.14 8.46
N ALA A 52 -0.26 3.10 9.06
CA ALA A 52 -0.79 4.05 10.02
C ALA A 52 -1.80 4.99 9.36
N GLY A 53 -3.00 5.04 9.92
CA GLY A 53 -4.09 5.84 9.44
C GLY A 53 -5.37 5.43 10.12
N ILE A 54 -6.41 6.23 9.94
CA ILE A 54 -7.75 5.89 10.40
C ILE A 54 -8.54 5.27 9.24
N ALA A 55 -9.33 4.26 9.58
CA ALA A 55 -10.39 3.78 8.69
C ALA A 55 -11.58 4.73 8.76
N ARG A 56 -12.38 4.78 7.69
CA ARG A 56 -13.62 5.56 7.67
C ARG A 56 -14.54 5.08 8.80
N LYS A 57 -14.92 6.01 9.69
CA LYS A 57 -15.91 5.75 10.75
C LYS A 57 -17.30 6.21 10.30
N PRO A 58 -18.39 5.63 10.83
CA PRO A 58 -19.74 6.17 10.62
C PRO A 58 -19.78 7.67 10.98
N GLY A 59 -20.38 8.49 10.11
CA GLY A 59 -20.45 9.95 10.26
C GLY A 59 -19.24 10.73 9.73
N MET A 60 -18.14 10.08 9.34
CA MET A 60 -16.98 10.76 8.76
C MET A 60 -17.14 11.00 7.25
N THR A 61 -16.90 12.23 6.81
CA THR A 61 -16.89 12.58 5.39
C THR A 61 -15.63 12.04 4.70
N ARG A 62 -15.59 12.07 3.37
CA ARG A 62 -14.37 11.71 2.61
C ARG A 62 -13.23 12.70 2.88
N ASP A 63 -13.56 13.97 3.02
CA ASP A 63 -12.59 15.04 3.23
C ASP A 63 -11.98 14.97 4.63
N ASP A 64 -12.78 14.66 5.66
CA ASP A 64 -12.28 14.47 7.03
C ASP A 64 -11.27 13.32 7.11
N LEU A 65 -11.58 12.21 6.44
CA LEU A 65 -10.70 11.06 6.34
C LEU A 65 -9.39 11.43 5.64
N PHE A 66 -9.48 12.13 4.51
CA PHE A 66 -8.31 12.60 3.77
C PHE A 66 -7.44 13.53 4.62
N ASN A 67 -8.02 14.57 5.24
CA ASN A 67 -7.28 15.56 6.03
C ASN A 67 -6.55 14.92 7.22
N THR A 68 -7.20 13.95 7.87
CA THR A 68 -6.59 13.22 9.00
C THR A 68 -5.40 12.38 8.52
N ASN A 69 -5.59 11.56 7.49
CA ASN A 69 -4.54 10.67 7.00
C ASN A 69 -3.42 11.43 6.28
N ALA A 70 -3.71 12.54 5.61
CA ALA A 70 -2.70 13.44 5.03
C ALA A 70 -1.79 14.02 6.12
N SER A 71 -2.35 14.43 7.26
CA SER A 71 -1.56 14.92 8.38
C SER A 71 -0.65 13.84 8.96
N ILE A 72 -1.18 12.63 9.17
CA ILE A 72 -0.38 11.47 9.63
C ILE A 72 0.78 11.19 8.68
N ILE A 73 0.51 11.18 7.37
CA ILE A 73 1.53 10.90 6.36
C ILE A 73 2.59 12.00 6.32
N ARG A 74 2.21 13.27 6.33
CA ARG A 74 3.14 14.39 6.39
C ARG A 74 4.07 14.25 7.61
N ASP A 75 3.53 13.98 8.79
CA ASP A 75 4.32 13.92 10.02
C ASP A 75 5.29 12.72 10.01
N ILE A 76 4.84 11.57 9.51
CA ILE A 76 5.70 10.39 9.31
C ILE A 76 6.84 10.70 8.33
N PHE A 77 6.52 11.25 7.16
CA PHE A 77 7.52 11.48 6.12
C PHE A 77 8.48 12.63 6.45
N ALA A 78 8.05 13.59 7.27
CA ALA A 78 8.95 14.58 7.86
C ALA A 78 10.00 13.94 8.77
N GLN A 79 9.67 12.83 9.45
CA GLN A 79 10.63 12.07 10.24
C GLN A 79 11.48 11.13 9.37
N VAL A 80 10.90 10.48 8.36
CA VAL A 80 11.64 9.66 7.38
C VAL A 80 12.76 10.48 6.73
N ALA A 81 12.44 11.70 6.29
CA ALA A 81 13.40 12.63 5.69
C ALA A 81 14.63 12.88 6.59
N LYS A 82 14.45 12.91 7.91
CA LYS A 82 15.52 13.16 8.90
C LYS A 82 16.30 11.91 9.27
N THR A 83 15.65 10.74 9.26
CA THR A 83 16.18 9.53 9.92
C THR A 83 16.65 8.46 8.93
N CYS A 84 15.95 8.28 7.81
CA CYS A 84 16.25 7.25 6.82
C CYS A 84 15.77 7.68 5.41
N PRO A 85 16.28 8.80 4.85
CA PRO A 85 15.80 9.34 3.57
C PRO A 85 15.98 8.37 2.39
N GLU A 86 16.96 7.47 2.48
CA GLU A 86 17.24 6.45 1.46
C GLU A 86 16.34 5.21 1.57
N ALA A 87 15.45 5.11 2.56
CA ALA A 87 14.61 3.93 2.73
C ALA A 87 13.55 3.84 1.61
N ILE A 88 13.30 2.62 1.12
CA ILE A 88 12.16 2.36 0.22
C ILE A 88 10.88 2.52 1.04
N SER A 89 10.02 3.45 0.63
CA SER A 89 8.80 3.82 1.36
C SER A 89 7.56 3.30 0.65
N CYS A 90 6.79 2.46 1.34
CA CYS A 90 5.57 1.82 0.86
C CYS A 90 4.35 2.34 1.62
N ILE A 91 3.50 3.12 0.97
CA ILE A 91 2.30 3.73 1.56
C ILE A 91 1.08 2.85 1.29
N VAL A 92 0.51 2.31 2.37
CA VAL A 92 -0.78 1.59 2.36
C VAL A 92 -1.92 2.50 2.82
N THR A 93 -1.60 3.58 3.55
CA THR A 93 -2.58 4.51 4.11
C THR A 93 -3.44 5.15 3.03
N ASN A 94 -4.74 4.89 3.13
CA ASN A 94 -5.74 5.46 2.22
C ASN A 94 -6.04 6.93 2.52
N PRO A 95 -6.43 7.73 1.51
CA PRO A 95 -6.51 7.37 0.09
C PRO A 95 -5.12 7.42 -0.58
N VAL A 96 -4.65 6.28 -1.13
CA VAL A 96 -3.29 6.16 -1.72
C VAL A 96 -3.04 7.20 -2.82
N ASN A 97 -4.06 7.48 -3.64
CA ASN A 97 -4.00 8.48 -4.72
C ASN A 97 -3.59 9.88 -4.23
N SER A 98 -3.81 10.20 -2.95
CA SER A 98 -3.51 11.51 -2.37
C SER A 98 -2.41 11.45 -1.33
N THR A 99 -2.28 10.35 -0.57
CA THR A 99 -1.22 10.22 0.45
C THR A 99 0.17 10.07 -0.17
N VAL A 100 0.29 9.44 -1.34
CA VAL A 100 1.57 9.38 -2.07
C VAL A 100 2.07 10.77 -2.49
N PRO A 101 1.26 11.64 -3.14
CA PRO A 101 1.65 13.03 -3.38
C PRO A 101 2.03 13.81 -2.10
N VAL A 102 1.29 13.64 -1.00
CA VAL A 102 1.61 14.30 0.28
C VAL A 102 2.99 13.89 0.79
N ALA A 103 3.31 12.60 0.75
CA ALA A 103 4.64 12.11 1.11
C ALA A 103 5.73 12.65 0.19
N ALA A 104 5.49 12.63 -1.13
CA ALA A 104 6.43 13.15 -2.13
C ALA A 104 6.77 14.63 -1.88
N GLU A 105 5.75 15.47 -1.67
CA GLU A 105 5.96 16.89 -1.42
C GLU A 105 6.61 17.17 -0.05
N THR A 106 6.32 16.35 0.96
CA THR A 106 7.00 16.42 2.26
C THR A 106 8.50 16.14 2.12
N LEU A 107 8.87 15.08 1.37
CA LEU A 107 10.27 14.74 1.10
C LEU A 107 10.94 15.80 0.22
N ARG A 108 10.21 16.38 -0.75
CA ARG A 108 10.72 17.41 -1.66
C ARG A 108 11.04 18.69 -0.89
N ALA A 109 10.16 19.10 0.01
CA ALA A 109 10.38 20.25 0.89
C ALA A 109 11.61 20.06 1.80
N ALA A 110 11.92 18.81 2.16
CA ALA A 110 13.12 18.47 2.92
C ALA A 110 14.39 18.27 2.05
N GLY A 111 14.27 18.36 0.72
CA GLY A 111 15.41 18.24 -0.22
C GLY A 111 15.91 16.81 -0.45
N VAL A 112 15.14 15.79 -0.09
CA VAL A 112 15.56 14.37 -0.11
C VAL A 112 14.61 13.47 -0.92
N PHE A 113 13.76 14.05 -1.78
CA PHE A 113 12.82 13.28 -2.58
C PHE A 113 13.51 12.51 -3.71
N ASP A 114 13.41 11.18 -3.66
CA ASP A 114 13.77 10.26 -4.74
C ASP A 114 12.51 9.53 -5.24
N PRO A 115 12.05 9.77 -6.48
CA PRO A 115 10.85 9.13 -7.01
C PRO A 115 11.00 7.61 -7.21
N THR A 116 12.21 7.07 -7.23
CA THR A 116 12.46 5.62 -7.38
C THR A 116 12.27 4.85 -6.07
N ARG A 117 12.05 5.56 -4.96
CA ARG A 117 11.95 4.98 -3.61
C ARG A 117 10.59 5.16 -2.94
N LEU A 118 9.63 5.83 -3.58
CA LEU A 118 8.31 6.10 -3.01
C LEU A 118 7.21 5.34 -3.78
N PHE A 119 6.53 4.44 -3.08
CA PHE A 119 5.54 3.54 -3.67
C PHE A 119 4.18 3.67 -2.96
N GLY A 120 3.13 3.89 -3.74
CA GLY A 120 1.76 3.60 -3.30
C GLY A 120 1.47 2.12 -3.48
N VAL A 121 1.08 1.42 -2.41
CA VAL A 121 0.85 -0.02 -2.46
C VAL A 121 -0.54 -0.29 -3.05
N THR A 122 -0.59 -0.69 -4.32
CA THR A 122 -1.82 -1.06 -5.05
C THR A 122 -1.91 -2.57 -5.33
N THR A 123 -1.02 -3.37 -4.76
CA THR A 123 -0.91 -4.82 -4.99
C THR A 123 -2.21 -5.58 -4.70
N LEU A 124 -3.06 -5.07 -3.79
CA LEU A 124 -4.37 -5.66 -3.52
C LEU A 124 -5.28 -5.66 -4.76
N ASP A 125 -5.18 -4.64 -5.62
CA ASP A 125 -5.99 -4.58 -6.84
C ASP A 125 -5.53 -5.64 -7.85
N VAL A 126 -4.22 -5.88 -7.95
CA VAL A 126 -3.66 -6.97 -8.76
C VAL A 126 -4.14 -8.33 -8.24
N VAL A 127 -4.04 -8.57 -6.94
CA VAL A 127 -4.53 -9.82 -6.32
C VAL A 127 -6.02 -10.03 -6.59
N ARG A 128 -6.83 -8.98 -6.47
CA ARG A 128 -8.27 -9.03 -6.77
C ARG A 128 -8.54 -9.30 -8.25
N ALA A 129 -7.87 -8.59 -9.15
CA ALA A 129 -8.06 -8.76 -10.59
C ALA A 129 -7.70 -10.19 -11.04
N SER A 130 -6.55 -10.71 -10.59
CA SER A 130 -6.16 -12.11 -10.82
C SER A 130 -7.18 -13.11 -10.26
N THR A 131 -7.70 -12.87 -9.06
CA THR A 131 -8.72 -13.73 -8.44
C THR A 131 -10.03 -13.71 -9.22
N PHE A 132 -10.47 -12.52 -9.65
CA PHE A 132 -11.70 -12.38 -10.42
C PHE A 132 -11.58 -13.02 -11.80
N ALA A 133 -10.42 -12.91 -12.45
CA ALA A 133 -10.13 -13.59 -13.70
C ALA A 133 -10.19 -15.12 -13.54
N ALA A 134 -9.49 -15.67 -12.54
CA ALA A 134 -9.51 -17.10 -12.25
C ALA A 134 -10.93 -17.63 -12.02
N HIS A 135 -11.72 -16.93 -11.20
CA HIS A 135 -13.12 -17.31 -10.94
C HIS A 135 -13.99 -17.24 -12.20
N ALA A 136 -13.76 -16.30 -13.09
CA ALA A 136 -14.54 -16.14 -14.32
C ALA A 136 -14.20 -17.20 -15.38
N LEU A 137 -12.94 -17.65 -15.44
CA LEU A 137 -12.53 -18.76 -16.31
C LEU A 137 -13.12 -20.11 -15.85
N GLY A 138 -13.49 -20.22 -14.58
CA GLY A 138 -14.04 -21.44 -13.99
C GLY A 138 -12.99 -22.55 -13.85
N GLY A 139 -13.45 -23.76 -13.50
CA GLY A 139 -12.59 -24.93 -13.29
C GLY A 139 -11.61 -24.78 -12.12
N ASP A 140 -10.46 -25.46 -12.22
CA ASP A 140 -9.36 -25.43 -11.24
C ASP A 140 -8.35 -24.29 -11.51
N ALA A 141 -8.79 -23.19 -12.13
CA ALA A 141 -7.90 -22.07 -12.45
C ALA A 141 -7.32 -21.48 -11.15
N ASP A 142 -6.01 -21.65 -10.96
CA ASP A 142 -5.32 -21.14 -9.77
C ASP A 142 -5.10 -19.62 -9.91
N PRO A 143 -5.65 -18.77 -9.02
CA PRO A 143 -5.45 -17.32 -9.07
C PRO A 143 -3.98 -16.91 -8.90
N THR A 144 -3.13 -17.78 -8.34
CA THR A 144 -1.68 -17.53 -8.24
C THR A 144 -0.95 -17.71 -9.57
N SER A 145 -1.55 -18.45 -10.51
CA SER A 145 -1.01 -18.71 -11.85
C SER A 145 -1.34 -17.62 -12.87
N ILE A 146 -2.33 -16.76 -12.57
CA ILE A 146 -2.79 -15.67 -13.45
C ILE A 146 -2.32 -14.34 -12.87
N LYS A 147 -1.66 -13.52 -13.68
CA LYS A 147 -1.26 -12.15 -13.33
C LYS A 147 -1.96 -11.17 -14.24
N VAL A 148 -2.85 -10.36 -13.69
CA VAL A 148 -3.50 -9.26 -14.40
C VAL A 148 -2.83 -7.94 -14.00
N PRO A 149 -2.15 -7.23 -14.93
CA PRO A 149 -1.64 -5.89 -14.64
C PRO A 149 -2.79 -4.94 -14.28
N VAL A 150 -2.59 -4.12 -13.26
CA VAL A 150 -3.55 -3.06 -12.88
C VAL A 150 -2.82 -1.72 -12.88
N ILE A 151 -3.39 -0.73 -13.57
CA ILE A 151 -2.82 0.60 -13.72
C ILE A 151 -3.80 1.68 -13.23
N GLY A 152 -3.35 2.95 -13.24
CA GLY A 152 -4.14 4.11 -12.84
C GLY A 152 -3.89 4.47 -11.37
N GLY A 153 -4.90 4.30 -10.52
CA GLY A 153 -4.86 4.59 -9.09
C GLY A 153 -5.51 3.48 -8.25
N HIS A 154 -5.82 3.81 -6.99
CA HIS A 154 -6.36 2.91 -5.97
C HIS A 154 -7.70 3.42 -5.41
N SER A 155 -8.55 4.01 -6.26
CA SER A 155 -9.88 4.48 -5.85
C SER A 155 -10.90 4.42 -6.98
N GLY A 156 -11.91 3.55 -6.83
CA GLY A 156 -13.05 3.46 -7.75
C GLY A 156 -12.62 3.36 -9.21
N ALA A 157 -13.13 4.27 -10.04
CA ALA A 157 -12.86 4.30 -11.49
C ALA A 157 -11.40 4.56 -11.87
N THR A 158 -10.52 4.92 -10.92
CA THR A 158 -9.09 5.05 -11.19
C THR A 158 -8.38 3.70 -11.27
N ILE A 159 -8.98 2.62 -10.74
CA ILE A 159 -8.41 1.27 -10.77
C ILE A 159 -8.73 0.66 -12.13
N LEU A 160 -7.70 0.37 -12.94
CA LEU A 160 -7.88 -0.15 -14.30
C LEU A 160 -7.14 -1.48 -14.50
N PRO A 161 -7.83 -2.63 -14.31
CA PRO A 161 -7.28 -3.94 -14.64
C PRO A 161 -7.21 -4.18 -16.15
N LEU A 162 -6.02 -4.55 -16.63
CA LEU A 162 -5.74 -4.81 -18.04
C LEU A 162 -5.84 -6.31 -18.33
N TYR A 163 -7.07 -6.85 -18.35
CA TYR A 163 -7.31 -8.27 -18.64
C TYR A 163 -6.76 -8.71 -20.02
N SER A 164 -6.70 -7.78 -20.98
CA SER A 164 -6.07 -8.02 -22.29
C SER A 164 -4.55 -8.26 -22.23
N GLN A 165 -3.91 -7.96 -21.10
CA GLN A 165 -2.48 -8.16 -20.86
C GLN A 165 -2.21 -9.19 -19.75
N ALA A 166 -3.20 -10.02 -19.43
CA ALA A 166 -3.01 -11.07 -18.44
C ALA A 166 -1.91 -12.05 -18.86
N GLN A 167 -1.21 -12.59 -17.87
CA GLN A 167 -0.19 -13.63 -18.05
C GLN A 167 -0.52 -14.85 -17.19
N PRO A 168 -0.73 -16.04 -17.78
CA PRO A 168 -0.81 -16.29 -19.23
C PRO A 168 -1.99 -15.55 -19.90
N PRO A 169 -2.02 -15.42 -21.23
CA PRO A 169 -3.18 -14.86 -21.93
C PRO A 169 -4.46 -15.60 -21.55
N ILE A 170 -5.51 -14.85 -21.25
CA ILE A 170 -6.82 -15.38 -20.87
C ILE A 170 -7.88 -14.89 -21.86
N ASP A 171 -8.90 -15.72 -22.09
CA ASP A 171 -10.11 -15.31 -22.79
C ASP A 171 -11.30 -15.38 -21.83
N LEU A 172 -11.82 -14.21 -21.46
CA LEU A 172 -12.95 -14.10 -20.55
C LEU A 172 -14.30 -14.13 -21.29
N GLY A 173 -14.32 -14.08 -22.63
CA GLY A 173 -15.54 -14.14 -23.43
C GLY A 173 -16.70 -13.29 -22.88
N ALA A 174 -17.84 -13.94 -22.67
CA ALA A 174 -19.06 -13.31 -22.14
C ALA A 174 -18.97 -12.87 -20.66
N GLU A 175 -17.98 -13.35 -19.91
CA GLU A 175 -17.77 -12.98 -18.50
C GLU A 175 -17.02 -11.66 -18.35
N LEU A 176 -16.35 -11.15 -19.39
CA LEU A 176 -15.57 -9.92 -19.32
C LEU A 176 -16.36 -8.74 -18.71
N PRO A 177 -17.63 -8.46 -19.09
CA PRO A 177 -18.44 -7.41 -18.46
C PRO A 177 -18.66 -7.61 -16.96
N ASN A 178 -18.78 -8.87 -16.50
CA ASN A 178 -18.98 -9.17 -15.08
C ASN A 178 -17.69 -8.92 -14.28
N VAL A 179 -16.54 -9.19 -14.88
CA VAL A 179 -15.23 -9.04 -14.24
C VAL A 179 -14.81 -7.56 -14.18
N ILE A 180 -15.01 -6.78 -15.25
CA ILE A 180 -14.63 -5.35 -15.27
C ILE A 180 -15.54 -4.47 -14.40
N ASN A 181 -16.80 -4.87 -14.21
CA ASN A 181 -17.77 -4.11 -13.39
C ASN A 181 -17.77 -4.52 -11.92
N ARG A 182 -16.97 -5.52 -11.51
CA ARG A 182 -16.80 -5.85 -10.10
C ARG A 182 -16.14 -4.68 -9.37
N ARG A 183 -16.71 -4.35 -8.20
CA ARG A 183 -16.16 -3.28 -7.36
C ARG A 183 -14.83 -3.72 -6.74
N PHE A 184 -13.82 -2.90 -6.94
CA PHE A 184 -12.56 -2.89 -6.19
C PHE A 184 -12.68 -1.95 -4.98
#